data_AF-A0A1G1A388-F1
#
_entry.id   AF-A0A1G1A388-F1
#
_cell.length_a   1.000
_cell.length_b   1.000
_cell.length_c   1.000
_cell.angle_alpha   90.00
_cell.angle_beta   90.00
_cell.angle_gamma   90.00
#
_symmetry.space_group_name_H-M   'P 1'
#
loop_
_entity.id
_entity.type
_entity.pdbx_description
1 polymer ?
#
loop_
_entity_poly.entity_id
_entity_poly.type
_entity_poly.pdbx_seq_one_letter_code
_entity_poly.pdbx_strand_id
1 'polypeptide(L)'
;MTFWYSRHAEEEMARRGIPRALADGVLRRPQQIVPERGSRKAYQSKVTFGDGPCFLLRLIIDDAIDPAVVVTVYRTSRIEKYWRKT
;
A
#
# COMPACT_ATOMS: atom_id res chain seq x y z
N MET A 1 4.83 10.72 -10.50
CA MET A 1 5.16 11.09 -9.11
C MET A 1 6.27 10.20 -8.62
N THR A 2 7.23 10.77 -7.89
CA THR A 2 8.31 10.03 -7.22
C THR A 2 7.85 9.68 -5.82
N PHE A 3 8.14 8.45 -5.36
CA PHE A 3 7.80 7.99 -4.03
C PHE A 3 9.03 7.57 -3.25
N TRP A 4 9.11 7.97 -1.99
CA TRP A 4 10.14 7.52 -1.05
C TRP A 4 9.54 6.66 0.04
N TYR A 5 10.22 5.56 0.36
CA TYR A 5 9.83 4.72 1.48
C TYR A 5 10.48 5.26 2.74
N SER A 6 9.67 5.55 3.75
CA SER A 6 10.21 5.84 5.08
C SER A 6 10.92 4.61 5.65
N ARG A 7 11.84 4.81 6.61
CA ARG A 7 12.47 3.71 7.34
C ARG A 7 11.44 2.74 7.92
N HIS A 8 10.36 3.28 8.49
CA HIS A 8 9.26 2.47 9.03
C HIS A 8 8.60 1.60 7.95
N ALA A 9 8.34 2.15 6.76
CA ALA A 9 7.77 1.37 5.67
C ALA A 9 8.69 0.22 5.22
N GLU A 10 10.00 0.45 5.12
CA GLU A 10 10.98 -0.60 4.78
C GLU A 10 11.01 -1.72 5.83
N GLU A 11 11.06 -1.36 7.11
CA GLU A 11 11.02 -2.32 8.24
C GLU A 11 9.74 -3.17 8.20
N GLU A 12 8.60 -2.53 7.96
CA GLU A 12 7.29 -3.18 7.90
C GLU A 12 7.14 -4.11 6.71
N MET A 13 7.72 -3.77 5.56
CA MET A 13 7.79 -4.67 4.41
C MET A 13 8.66 -5.87 4.69
N ALA A 14 9.87 -5.66 5.24
CA ALA A 14 10.79 -6.73 5.57
C ALA A 14 10.18 -7.70 6.58
N ARG A 15 9.58 -7.17 7.66
CA ARG A 15 8.89 -7.96 8.70
C ARG A 15 7.75 -8.82 8.14
N ARG A 16 7.05 -8.34 7.12
CA ARG A 16 5.86 -9.02 6.57
C ARG A 16 6.14 -9.83 5.31
N GLY A 17 7.37 -9.83 4.82
CA GLY A 17 7.77 -10.47 3.57
C GLY A 17 7.04 -9.87 2.37
N ILE A 18 6.90 -8.53 2.32
CA ILE A 18 6.29 -7.84 1.19
C ILE A 18 7.41 -7.43 0.22
N PRO A 19 7.46 -8.01 -0.99
CA PRO A 19 8.49 -7.66 -1.96
C PRO A 19 8.34 -6.21 -2.42
N ARG A 20 9.47 -5.49 -2.51
CA ARG A 20 9.50 -4.10 -2.99
C ARG A 20 8.84 -3.95 -4.37
N ALA A 21 9.10 -4.87 -5.29
CA ALA A 21 8.50 -4.86 -6.63
C ALA A 21 6.95 -4.91 -6.61
N LEU A 22 6.36 -5.61 -5.63
CA LEU A 22 4.91 -5.67 -5.47
C LEU A 22 4.36 -4.34 -4.95
N ALA A 23 5.04 -3.74 -3.97
CA ALA A 23 4.70 -2.43 -3.44
C ALA A 23 4.82 -1.33 -4.53
N ASP A 24 5.91 -1.31 -5.29
CA ASP A 24 6.12 -0.39 -6.41
C ASP A 24 5.09 -0.60 -7.53
N GLY A 25 4.62 -1.84 -7.74
CA GLY A 25 3.51 -2.15 -8.64
C GLY A 25 2.22 -1.43 -8.23
N VAL A 26 1.88 -1.48 -6.93
CA VAL A 26 0.71 -0.79 -6.38
C VAL A 26 0.87 0.73 -6.41
N LEU A 27 2.08 1.27 -6.17
CA LEU A 27 2.32 2.72 -6.32
C LEU A 27 2.09 3.20 -7.76
N ARG A 28 2.54 2.44 -8.75
CA ARG A 28 2.44 2.81 -10.16
C ARG A 28 1.03 2.67 -10.71
N ARG A 29 0.29 1.64 -10.31
CA ARG A 29 -1.06 1.34 -10.80
C ARG A 29 -1.94 0.82 -9.66
N PRO A 30 -2.35 1.67 -8.72
CA PRO A 30 -3.23 1.26 -7.64
C PRO A 30 -4.60 0.91 -8.22
N GLN A 31 -5.20 -0.20 -7.78
CA GLN A 31 -6.60 -0.49 -8.14
C GLN A 31 -7.57 0.46 -7.47
N GLN A 32 -7.24 0.94 -6.26
CA GLN A 32 -7.98 2.00 -5.58
C GLN A 32 -7.02 2.94 -4.87
N ILE A 33 -7.39 4.22 -4.85
CA ILE A 33 -6.83 5.22 -3.94
C ILE A 33 -7.98 5.63 -3.04
N VAL A 34 -7.87 5.34 -1.75
CA VAL A 34 -8.91 5.68 -0.76
C VAL A 34 -8.38 6.70 0.24
N PRO A 35 -9.18 7.71 0.64
CA PRO A 35 -8.81 8.62 1.71
C PRO A 35 -8.56 7.85 3.02
N GLU A 36 -7.55 8.28 3.75
CA GLU A 36 -7.24 7.82 5.09
C GLU A 36 -7.32 8.99 6.08
N ARG A 37 -7.04 8.73 7.35
CA ARG A 37 -7.04 9.78 8.38
C ARG A 37 -6.05 10.90 8.03
N GLY A 38 -6.52 12.15 8.04
CA GLY A 38 -5.72 13.34 7.76
C GLY A 38 -5.53 13.57 6.26
N SER A 39 -4.35 14.01 5.85
CA SER A 39 -3.96 14.19 4.44
C SER A 39 -3.56 12.89 3.73
N ARG A 40 -3.55 11.76 4.45
CA ARG A 40 -3.02 10.50 3.94
C ARG A 40 -4.01 9.80 3.03
N LYS A 41 -3.47 9.00 2.13
CA LYS A 41 -4.26 8.12 1.25
C LYS A 41 -3.71 6.70 1.32
N ALA A 42 -4.59 5.72 1.20
CA ALA A 42 -4.19 4.34 0.97
C ALA A 42 -4.25 4.04 -0.52
N TYR A 43 -3.08 3.82 -1.11
CA TYR A 43 -2.94 3.24 -2.43
C TYR A 43 -2.99 1.74 -2.23
N GLN A 44 -4.03 1.10 -2.76
CA GLN A 44 -4.35 -0.28 -2.42
C GLN A 44 -4.67 -1.11 -3.65
N SER A 45 -4.24 -2.36 -3.62
CA SER A 45 -4.59 -3.37 -4.63
C SER A 45 -4.74 -4.74 -4.01
N LYS A 46 -5.63 -5.53 -4.59
CA LYS A 46 -5.75 -6.96 -4.37
C LYS A 46 -4.55 -7.65 -5.02
N VAL A 47 -3.83 -8.44 -4.26
CA VAL A 47 -2.62 -9.15 -4.70
C VAL A 47 -2.67 -10.59 -4.23
N THR A 48 -2.17 -11.50 -5.07
CA THR A 48 -1.89 -12.89 -4.70
C THR A 48 -0.39 -13.05 -4.51
N PHE A 49 0.01 -13.83 -3.51
CA PHE A 49 1.39 -14.21 -3.28
C PHE A 49 1.56 -15.65 -3.76
N GLY A 50 1.84 -15.83 -5.06
CA GLY A 50 1.80 -17.15 -5.71
C GLY A 50 0.38 -17.71 -5.80
N ASP A 51 0.22 -19.01 -5.53
CA ASP A 51 -1.08 -19.71 -5.52
C ASP A 51 -1.89 -19.49 -4.22
N GLY A 52 -1.40 -18.60 -3.35
CA GLY A 52 -2.04 -18.28 -2.07
C GLY A 52 -3.33 -17.45 -2.20
N PRO A 53 -4.03 -17.25 -1.08
CA PRO A 53 -5.25 -16.46 -1.07
C PRO A 53 -4.98 -15.01 -1.47
N CYS A 54 -6.00 -14.36 -2.01
CA CYS A 54 -5.96 -12.94 -2.31
C CYS A 54 -5.88 -12.12 -1.01
N PHE A 55 -4.95 -11.17 -0.94
CA PHE A 55 -4.84 -10.18 0.12
C PHE A 55 -5.04 -8.78 -0.43
N LEU A 56 -5.44 -7.84 0.43
CA LEU A 56 -5.35 -6.42 0.11
C LEU A 56 -4.00 -5.89 0.59
N LEU A 57 -3.14 -5.48 -0.35
CA LEU A 57 -1.92 -4.74 -0.06
C LEU A 57 -2.26 -3.24 0.01
N ARG A 58 -1.90 -2.60 1.11
CA ARG A 58 -2.14 -1.18 1.39
C ARG A 58 -0.82 -0.48 1.61
N LEU A 59 -0.59 0.57 0.84
CA LEU A 59 0.50 1.52 1.04
C LEU A 59 -0.12 2.82 1.51
N ILE A 60 0.21 3.23 2.73
CA ILE A 60 -0.27 4.50 3.29
C ILE A 60 0.72 5.57 2.89
N ILE A 61 0.23 6.57 2.16
CA ILE A 61 1.06 7.61 1.55
C ILE A 61 0.64 8.96 2.11
N ASP A 62 1.64 9.79 2.41
CA ASP A 62 1.48 11.23 2.51
C ASP A 62 1.88 11.84 1.17
N ASP A 63 0.88 12.15 0.33
CA ASP A 63 1.07 12.74 -1.00
C ASP A 63 0.83 14.26 -1.02
N ALA A 64 0.74 14.87 0.16
CA ALA A 64 0.69 16.33 0.32
C ALA A 64 2.10 16.97 0.28
N ILE A 65 3.16 16.17 0.32
CA ILE A 65 4.56 16.58 0.24
C ILE A 65 5.22 16.02 -1.02
N ASP A 66 6.25 16.72 -1.52
CA ASP A 66 7.05 16.29 -2.68
C ASP A 66 8.52 16.10 -2.26
N PRO A 67 9.10 14.90 -2.44
CA PRO A 67 8.47 13.69 -2.97
C PRO A 67 7.45 13.07 -2.01
N ALA A 68 6.45 12.40 -2.56
CA ALA A 68 5.43 11.70 -1.77
C ALA A 68 6.06 10.58 -0.93
N VAL A 69 5.65 10.45 0.34
CA VAL A 69 6.28 9.51 1.27
C VAL A 69 5.35 8.35 1.60
N VAL A 70 5.85 7.12 1.41
CA VAL A 70 5.22 5.90 1.89
C VAL A 70 5.51 5.78 3.38
N VAL A 71 4.47 6.00 4.19
CA VAL A 71 4.53 5.99 5.66
C VAL A 71 4.57 4.57 6.19
N THR A 72 3.72 3.68 5.68
CA THR A 72 3.71 2.26 6.08
C THR A 72 3.15 1.37 4.97
N VAL A 73 3.52 0.09 5.00
CA VAL A 73 3.07 -0.93 4.05
C VAL A 73 2.66 -2.18 4.78
N TYR A 74 1.45 -2.68 4.50
CA TYR A 74 0.98 -3.92 5.08
C TYR A 74 -0.05 -4.62 4.19
N ARG A 75 -0.24 -5.92 4.44
CA ARG A 75 -1.27 -6.73 3.81
C ARG A 75 -2.33 -7.16 4.81
N THR A 76 -3.57 -7.30 4.37
CA THR A 76 -4.68 -7.78 5.20
C THR A 76 -5.62 -8.67 4.41
N SER A 77 -6.18 -9.69 5.06
CA SER A 77 -7.26 -10.52 4.50
C SER A 77 -8.63 -9.85 4.64
N ARG A 78 -8.76 -8.76 5.41
CA ARG A 78 -10.03 -8.05 5.64
C ARG A 78 -10.40 -7.14 4.46
N ILE A 79 -10.42 -7.67 3.24
CA ILE A 79 -10.64 -6.91 2.01
C ILE A 79 -11.95 -6.11 2.08
N GLU A 80 -13.04 -6.73 2.53
CA GLU A 80 -14.38 -6.12 2.59
C GLU A 80 -14.46 -4.87 3.47
N LYS A 81 -13.68 -4.82 4.56
CA LYS A 81 -13.63 -3.66 5.46
C LYS A 81 -13.07 -2.42 4.76
N TYR A 82 -12.18 -2.65 3.79
CA TYR A 82 -11.24 -1.66 3.29
C TYR A 82 -11.46 -1.32 1.81
N TRP A 83 -12.09 -2.22 1.07
CA TRP A 83 -12.43 -2.05 -0.33
C TRP A 83 -13.68 -1.19 -0.45
N ARG A 84 -13.61 -0.11 -1.21
CA ARG A 84 -14.77 0.75 -1.45
C ARG A 84 -15.52 0.21 -2.66
N LYS A 85 -16.77 -0.21 -2.45
CA LYS A 85 -17.66 -0.57 -3.54
C LYS A 85 -18.06 0.73 -4.25
N THR A 86 -17.72 0.82 -5.53
CA THR A 86 -18.29 1.81 -6.46
C THR A 86 -19.75 1.52 -6.71
#